data_AF-A0A522HLJ5-F1
#
_entry.id   AF-A0A522HLJ5-F1
#
_cell.length_a   1.000
_cell.length_b   1.000
_cell.length_c   1.000
_cell.angle_alpha   90.00
_cell.angle_beta   90.00
_cell.angle_gamma   90.00
#
_symmetry.space_group_name_H-M   'P 1'
#
loop_
_entity.id
_entity.type
_entity.pdbx_description
1 polymer ?
#
loop_
_entity_poly.entity_id
_entity_poly.type
_entity_poly.pdbx_seq_one_letter_code
_entity_poly.pdbx_strand_id
1 'polypeptide(L)' 'MSEPASVDKVIATASAEALIDKLRQRHGPLLFHQSGGCCDGSSPMCYPQDDFIVGDRDVQLGEIAGAPFYMS' A
#
# COMPACT_ATOMS: atom_id res chain seq x y z
N MET A 1 1.31 3.07 -32.82
CA MET A 1 0.32 2.72 -31.78
C MET A 1 0.94 3.18 -30.48
N SER A 2 0.46 4.27 -29.88
CA SER A 2 1.05 4.78 -28.63
C SER A 2 0.73 3.80 -27.51
N GLU A 3 1.76 3.31 -26.81
CA GLU A 3 1.61 2.63 -25.53
C GLU A 3 0.83 3.56 -24.59
N PRO A 4 -0.22 3.06 -23.90
CA PRO A 4 -0.87 3.85 -22.88
C PRO A 4 0.16 4.15 -21.79
N ALA A 5 0.33 5.44 -21.45
CA ALA A 5 1.10 5.84 -20.29
C ALA A 5 0.58 5.05 -19.07
N SER A 6 1.49 4.39 -18.36
CA SER A 6 1.17 3.58 -17.19
C SER A 6 0.43 4.44 -16.17
N VAL A 7 -0.83 4.11 -15.91
CA VAL A 7 -1.64 4.78 -14.88
C VAL A 7 -1.17 4.29 -13.51
N ASP A 8 -0.95 5.23 -12.59
CA ASP A 8 -0.64 4.90 -11.21
C ASP A 8 -1.81 4.10 -10.60
N LYS A 9 -1.51 2.89 -10.13
CA LYS A 9 -2.52 1.98 -9.58
C LYS A 9 -2.95 2.37 -8.16
N VAL A 10 -2.09 3.12 -7.46
CA VAL A 10 -2.31 3.58 -6.08
C VAL A 10 -1.78 5.01 -5.97
N ILE A 11 -2.61 5.89 -5.42
CA ILE A 11 -2.25 7.28 -5.09
C ILE A 11 -2.74 7.61 -3.70
N ALA A 12 -2.09 8.57 -3.04
CA ALA A 12 -2.50 9.10 -1.75
C ALA A 12 -2.78 10.59 -1.85
N THR A 13 -3.72 11.09 -1.06
CA THR A 13 -3.89 12.54 -0.89
C THR A 13 -2.76 13.06 0.01
N ALA A 14 -2.44 14.35 -0.11
CA ALA A 14 -1.42 14.97 0.75
C ALA A 14 -1.70 14.80 2.26
N SER A 15 -2.98 14.78 2.65
CA SER A 15 -3.39 14.50 4.05
C SER A 15 -3.19 13.04 4.45
N ALA A 16 -3.36 12.09 3.53
CA ALA A 16 -3.03 10.68 3.78
C ALA A 16 -1.52 10.48 3.88
N GLU A 17 -0.72 11.07 2.99
CA GLU A 17 0.75 11.02 3.05
C GLU A 17 1.27 11.56 4.38
N ALA A 18 0.77 12.72 4.83
CA ALA A 18 1.15 13.30 6.12
C ALA A 18 0.77 12.42 7.32
N LEU A 19 -0.29 11.62 7.21
CA LEU A 19 -0.65 10.63 8.24
C LEU A 19 0.31 9.43 8.20
N ILE A 20 0.61 8.91 7.01
CA ILE A 20 1.54 7.80 6.81
C ILE A 20 2.91 8.16 7.37
N ASP A 21 3.44 9.35 7.06
CA ASP A 21 4.73 9.80 7.58
C ASP A 21 4.76 9.87 9.11
N LYS A 22 3.69 10.34 9.76
CA LYS A 22 3.58 10.35 11.22
C LYS A 22 3.60 8.93 11.79
N LEU A 23 2.90 7.99 11.14
CA LEU A 23 2.90 6.60 11.56
C LEU A 23 4.29 5.98 11.36
N ARG A 24 4.97 6.26 10.24
CA ARG A 24 6.33 5.76 9.96
C ARG A 24 7.35 6.26 10.97
N GLN A 25 7.27 7.53 11.36
CA GLN A 25 8.15 8.09 12.40
C GLN A 25 7.96 7.42 13.76
N ARG A 26 6.73 6.95 14.05
CA ARG A 26 6.39 6.31 15.32
C ARG A 26 6.68 4.81 15.34
N HIS A 27 6.46 4.12 14.23
CA HIS A 27 6.43 2.66 14.16
C HIS A 27 7.54 2.07 13.27
N GLY A 28 8.30 2.90 12.57
CA GLY A 28 9.30 2.46 11.60
C GLY A 28 8.73 2.27 10.19
N PRO A 29 9.40 1.51 9.31
CA PRO A 29 8.90 1.19 7.98
C PRO A 29 7.51 0.53 8.04
N LEU A 30 6.61 0.97 7.16
CA LEU A 30 5.24 0.47 7.08
C LEU A 30 4.98 -0.12 5.70
N LEU A 31 4.02 -1.02 5.60
CA LEU A 31 3.42 -1.49 4.37
C LEU A 31 1.91 -1.44 4.43
N PHE A 32 1.29 -1.43 3.26
CA PHE A 32 -0.15 -1.57 3.09
C PHE A 32 -0.48 -2.90 2.42
N HIS A 33 -1.53 -3.56 2.89
CA HIS A 33 -2.05 -4.78 2.30
C HIS A 33 -3.56 -4.69 2.14
N GLN A 34 -4.05 -5.12 0.98
CA GLN A 34 -5.47 -5.22 0.71
C GLN A 34 -5.79 -6.60 0.11
N SER A 35 -6.73 -7.34 0.70
CA SER A 35 -7.19 -8.60 0.11
C SER A 35 -8.24 -8.33 -0.97
N GLY A 36 -8.13 -8.99 -2.14
CA GLY A 36 -9.14 -8.93 -3.20
C GLY A 36 -10.47 -9.64 -2.89
N GLY A 37 -10.77 -9.95 -1.61
CA GLY A 37 -11.92 -10.77 -1.19
C GLY A 37 -13.20 -9.97 -0.94
N CYS A 38 -14.34 -10.60 -1.20
CA CYS A 38 -15.67 -9.98 -1.17
C CYS A 38 -16.19 -9.60 0.25
N CYS A 39 -15.69 -10.24 1.32
CA CYS A 39 -16.40 -10.19 2.61
C CYS A 39 -15.95 -9.12 3.61
N ASP A 40 -14.69 -8.63 3.64
CA ASP A 40 -14.25 -7.64 4.67
C ASP A 40 -13.15 -6.67 4.20
N GLY A 41 -12.76 -6.66 2.91
CA GLY A 41 -11.43 -6.19 2.48
C GLY A 41 -11.36 -5.03 1.46
N SER A 42 -12.31 -4.09 1.44
CA SER A 42 -12.19 -2.93 0.52
C SER A 42 -11.20 -1.86 1.00
N SER A 43 -10.87 -1.85 2.29
CA SER A 43 -9.98 -0.86 2.88
C SER A 43 -8.55 -1.41 3.01
N PRO A 44 -7.53 -0.62 2.66
CA PRO A 44 -6.15 -1.02 2.85
C PRO A 44 -5.79 -1.05 4.34
N MET A 45 -5.18 -2.15 4.77
CA MET A 45 -4.68 -2.34 6.12
C MET A 45 -3.22 -1.90 6.18
N CYS A 46 -2.83 -1.20 7.26
CA CYS A 46 -1.47 -0.69 7.46
C CYS A 46 -0.75 -1.48 8.54
N TYR A 47 0.46 -1.97 8.25
CA TYR A 47 1.27 -2.79 9.15
C TYR A 47 2.73 -2.32 9.19
N PRO A 48 3.47 -2.50 10.29
CA PRO A 48 4.93 -2.46 10.27
C PRO A 48 5.48 -3.49 9.29
N GLN A 49 6.53 -3.14 8.55
CA GLN A 49 7.09 -4.02 7.52
C GLN A 49 7.71 -5.30 8.11
N ASP A 50 8.17 -5.25 9.35
CA ASP A 50 8.74 -6.41 10.05
C ASP A 50 7.67 -7.37 10.62
N ASP A 51 6.40 -6.94 10.70
CA ASP A 51 5.30 -7.69 11.31
C ASP A 51 4.37 -8.36 10.30
N PHE A 52 4.53 -8.09 9.00
CA PHE A 52 3.68 -8.65 7.95
C PHE A 52 4.50 -9.35 6.87
N ILE A 53 4.18 -10.62 6.63
CA ILE A 53 4.83 -11.44 5.60
C ILE A 53 4.03 -11.33 4.31
N VAL A 54 4.64 -10.73 3.29
CA VAL A 54 4.10 -10.70 1.92
C VAL A 54 4.15 -12.12 1.34
N GLY A 55 3.01 -12.64 0.91
CA GLY A 55 2.89 -13.96 0.31
C GLY A 55 3.19 -13.96 -1.19
N ASP A 56 3.44 -15.15 -1.76
CA ASP A 56 3.80 -15.30 -3.19
C ASP A 56 2.74 -14.80 -4.18
N ARG A 57 1.50 -14.64 -3.72
CA ARG A 57 0.38 -14.15 -4.53
C ARG A 57 0.16 -12.65 -4.43
N ASP A 58 0.82 -11.99 -3.48
CA ASP A 58 0.66 -10.56 -3.27
C ASP A 58 1.41 -9.78 -4.36
N VAL A 59 0.70 -8.89 -5.02
CA VAL A 59 1.25 -8.04 -6.07
C VAL A 59 1.47 -6.64 -5.50
N GLN A 60 2.71 -6.15 -5.59
CA GLN A 60 2.98 -4.75 -5.28
C GLN A 60 2.38 -3.87 -6.38
N LEU A 61 1.38 -3.07 -6.01
CA LEU A 61 0.69 -2.17 -6.94
C LEU A 61 1.39 -0.82 -7.08
N GLY A 62 2.11 -0.41 -6.04
CA GLY A 62 2.81 0.87 -5.99
C GLY A 62 3.39 1.16 -4.60
N GLU A 63 3.68 2.44 -4.36
CA GLU A 63 4.23 2.95 -3.11
C GLU A 63 3.57 4.31 -2.80
N ILE A 64 3.20 4.53 -1.54
CA ILE A 64 2.62 5.80 -1.07
C ILE A 64 3.39 6.29 0.16
N ALA A 65 3.89 7.53 0.12
CA ALA A 65 4.72 8.11 1.19
C ALA A 65 5.80 7.14 1.70
N GLY A 66 6.49 6.45 0.79
CA GLY A 66 7.55 5.47 1.09
C GLY A 66 7.11 4.16 1.74
N ALA A 67 5.81 3.83 1.71
CA ALA A 67 5.26 2.56 2.15
C ALA A 67 4.74 1.75 0.93
N PRO A 68 5.23 0.52 0.70
CA PRO A 68 4.75 -0.31 -0.41
C PRO A 68 3.31 -0.76 -0.19
N PHE A 69 2.54 -0.85 -1.27
CA PHE A 69 1.15 -1.27 -1.26
C PHE A 69 0.98 -2.60 -2.01
N TYR A 70 0.51 -3.62 -1.30
CA TYR A 70 0.29 -4.97 -1.82
C TYR A 70 -1.19 -5.31 -1.91
N MET A 71 -1.54 -6.14 -2.89
CA MET A 71 -2.88 -6.68 -3.03
C MET A 71 -2.83 -8.17 -3.37
N SER A 72 -3.70 -8.98 -2.74
CA SER A 72 -3.88 -10.41 -3.05
C SER A 72 -4.92 -10.67 -4.13
#